data_AF-A0A2K2FU96-F1
#
_entry.id   AF-A0A2K2FU96-F1
#
_cell.length_a   1.000
_cell.length_b   1.000
_cell.length_c   1.000
_cell.angle_alpha   90.00
_cell.angle_beta   90.00
_cell.angle_gamma   90.00
#
_symmetry.space_group_name_H-M   'P 1'
#
loop_
_entity.id
_entity.type
_entity.pdbx_description
1 polymer ?
#
loop_
_entity_poly.entity_id
_entity_poly.type
_entity_poly.pdbx_seq_one_letter_code
_entity_poly.pdbx_strand_id
1 'polypeptide(L)' 'MVFDHKSFPGVLEIDGERLQAFAGQAGMYAQALESVTGRPCHQFWLHQPIAATMTRMILG' A
#
# COMPACT_ATOMS: atom_id res chain seq x y z
N MET A 1 -10.11 -4.89 0.44
CA MET A 1 -8.74 -4.81 -0.11
C MET A 1 -8.54 -3.43 -0.70
N VAL A 2 -7.31 -2.91 -0.67
CA VAL A 2 -6.96 -1.59 -1.21
C VAL A 2 -5.87 -1.75 -2.26
N PHE A 3 -6.01 -1.04 -3.38
CA PHE A 3 -4.99 -0.85 -4.39
C PHE A 3 -4.61 0.61 -4.42
N ASP A 4 -3.35 0.91 -4.14
CA ASP A 4 -2.80 2.25 -4.13
C ASP A 4 -1.82 2.40 -5.29
N HIS A 5 -2.00 3.46 -6.08
CA HIS A 5 -1.21 3.73 -7.26
C HIS A 5 -0.21 4.85 -6.97
N LYS A 6 1.08 4.54 -7.00
CA LYS A 6 2.14 5.51 -6.71
C LYS A 6 3.13 5.60 -7.86
N SER A 7 3.22 6.79 -8.46
CA SER A 7 4.25 7.14 -9.43
C SER A 7 5.45 7.78 -8.72
N PHE A 8 6.61 7.12 -8.75
CA PHE A 8 7.88 7.69 -8.30
C PHE A 8 8.70 8.15 -9.51
N PRO A 9 9.50 9.23 -9.38
CA PRO A 9 10.38 9.65 -10.46
C PRO A 9 11.44 8.57 -10.74
N GLY A 10 11.51 8.11 -12.00
CA GLY A 10 12.45 7.07 -12.45
C GLY A 10 12.05 5.64 -12.05
N VAL A 11 12.87 4.67 -12.48
CA VAL A 11 12.74 3.26 -12.06
C VAL A 11 13.32 3.13 -10.67
N LEU A 12 12.50 3.46 -9.68
CA LEU A 12 12.85 3.38 -8.28
C LEU A 12 12.17 2.13 -7.70
N GLU A 13 12.92 1.03 -7.66
CA GLU A 13 12.47 -0.15 -6.93
C GLU A 13 12.36 0.23 -5.45
N ILE A 14 11.19 -0.01 -4.88
CA ILE A 14 10.96 0.21 -3.46
C ILE A 14 11.49 -1.02 -2.73
N ASP A 15 12.56 -0.81 -1.96
CA ASP A 15 13.05 -1.77 -1.00
C ASP A 15 12.17 -1.82 0.27
N GLY A 16 12.48 -2.74 1.19
CA GLY A 16 11.72 -2.95 2.40
C GLY A 16 11.61 -1.70 3.29
N GLU A 17 12.64 -0.86 3.36
CA GLU A 17 12.65 0.34 4.21
C GLU A 17 11.70 1.41 3.67
N ARG A 18 11.73 1.67 2.36
CA ARG A 18 10.77 2.59 1.72
C ARG A 18 9.35 2.04 1.75
N LEU A 19 9.16 0.72 1.65
CA LEU A 19 7.84 0.12 1.76
C LEU A 19 7.23 0.37 3.15
N GLN A 20 8.04 0.33 4.20
CA GLN A 20 7.60 0.65 5.56
C GLN A 20 7.14 2.10 5.73
N ALA A 21 7.73 3.04 4.99
CA ALA A 21 7.27 4.43 5.01
C ALA A 21 5.80 4.57 4.55
N PHE A 22 5.30 3.65 3.72
CA PHE A 22 3.89 3.61 3.30
C PHE A 22 2.99 2.80 4.23
N ALA A 23 3.54 2.01 5.15
CA ALA A 23 2.75 1.16 6.04
C ALA A 23 1.81 1.98 6.94
N GLY A 24 2.24 3.17 7.39
CA GLY A 24 1.40 4.08 8.16
C GLY A 24 0.18 4.56 7.37
N GLN A 25 0.36 4.97 6.11
CA GLN A 25 -0.75 5.38 5.24
C GLN A 25 -1.69 4.21 4.94
N ALA A 26 -1.14 3.05 4.61
CA ALA A 26 -1.91 1.84 4.34
C ALA A 26 -2.74 1.40 5.56
N GLY A 27 -2.18 1.50 6.78
CA GLY A 27 -2.88 1.26 8.04
C GLY A 27 -4.06 2.20 8.26
N MET A 28 -3.88 3.50 8.00
CA MET A 28 -4.98 4.47 8.12
C MET A 28 -6.12 4.18 7.14
N TYR A 29 -5.83 3.77 5.91
CA TYR A 29 -6.87 3.37 4.95
C TYR A 29 -7.62 2.12 5.40
N ALA A 30 -6.90 1.12 5.93
CA ALA A 30 -7.52 -0.09 6.45
C ALA A 30 -8.47 0.23 7.62
N GLN A 31 -8.02 1.04 8.58
CA GLN A 31 -8.83 1.47 9.73
C GLN A 31 -10.06 2.28 9.29
N ALA A 32 -9.88 3.21 8.36
CA ALA A 32 -10.99 4.02 7.85
C ALA A 32 -12.05 3.13 7.16
N LEU A 33 -11.62 2.21 6.29
CA LEU A 33 -12.53 1.29 5.62
C LEU A 33 -13.26 0.37 6.60
N GLU A 34 -12.55 -0.16 7.60
CA GLU A 34 -13.16 -1.00 8.63
C GLU A 34 -14.19 -0.23 9.45
N SER A 35 -13.88 1.02 9.84
CA SER A 35 -14.79 1.86 10.61
C SER A 35 -16.11 2.17 9.89
N VAL A 36 -16.09 2.29 8.55
CA VAL A 36 -17.26 2.62 7.74
C VAL A 36 -18.03 1.37 7.32
N THR A 37 -17.32 0.27 7.04
CA THR A 37 -17.93 -0.92 6.44
C THR A 37 -18.19 -2.05 7.43
N GLY A 38 -17.61 -1.98 8.64
CA GLY A 38 -17.60 -3.07 9.61
C GLY A 38 -16.84 -4.31 9.16
N ARG A 39 -16.10 -4.23 8.04
CA ARG A 39 -15.36 -5.35 7.44
C ARG A 39 -13.87 -5.07 7.52
N PRO A 40 -13.06 -6.01 8.04
CA PRO A 40 -11.63 -5.78 8.15
C PRO A 40 -10.96 -5.75 6.77
N CYS A 41 -9.91 -4.95 6.64
CA CYS A 41 -9.15 -4.79 5.39
C CYS A 41 -7.67 -5.14 5.56
N HIS A 42 -7.34 -6.43 5.40
CA HIS A 42 -5.97 -6.94 5.61
C HIS A 42 -5.11 -7.04 4.34
N GLN A 43 -5.66 -6.67 3.19
CA GLN A 43 -4.97 -6.79 1.90
C GLN A 43 -4.76 -5.41 1.30
N PHE A 44 -3.49 -5.01 1.26
CA PHE A 44 -3.05 -3.77 0.65
C PHE A 44 -2.03 -4.07 -0.46
N TRP A 45 -2.19 -3.40 -1.59
CA TRP A 45 -1.35 -3.57 -2.76
C TRP A 45 -0.86 -2.20 -3.23
N LEU A 46 0.46 -2.10 -3.41
CA LEU A 46 1.10 -0.94 -3.98
C LEU A 46 1.45 -1.22 -5.45
N HIS A 47 0.84 -0.47 -6.36
CA HIS A 47 1.10 -0.53 -7.79
C HIS A 47 2.04 0.62 -8.21
N GLN A 48 3.21 0.28 -8.73
CA GLN A 48 4.21 1.22 -9.25
C GLN A 48 4.29 1.10 -10.79
N PRO A 49 3.59 1.97 -11.54
CA PRO A 49 3.51 1.84 -12.99
C PRO A 49 4.85 2.04 -13.69
N ILE A 50 5.66 2.99 -13.20
CA ILE A 50 6.94 3.37 -13.83
C ILE A 50 7.97 2.23 -13.68
N ALA A 51 7.93 1.51 -12.56
CA ALA A 51 8.78 0.34 -12.31
C ALA A 51 8.10 -0.99 -12.73
N ALA A 52 6.88 -0.93 -13.30
CA ALA A 52 6.07 -2.09 -13.66
C ALA A 52 5.93 -3.14 -12.53
N THR A 53 5.85 -2.67 -11.28
CA THR A 53 5.88 -3.53 -10.09
C THR A 53 4.57 -3.50 -9.31
N MET A 54 4.22 -4.64 -8.71
CA MET A 54 3.05 -4.80 -7.86
C MET A 54 3.46 -5.48 -6.56
N THR A 55 3.43 -4.72 -5.46
CA THR A 55 3.94 -5.18 -4.16
C THR A 55 2.78 -5.37 -3.20
N ARG A 56 2.64 -6.58 -2.66
CA ARG A 56 1.69 -6.83 -1.57
C ARG A 56 2.30 -6.37 -0.25
N MET A 57 1.52 -5.60 0.51
CA MET A 57 1.85 -5.22 1.87
C MET A 57 0.98 -6.01 2.85
N ILE A 58 1.60 -6.55 3.89
CA ILE A 58 0.92 -7.14 5.02
C ILE A 58 0.94 -6.09 6.13
N LEU A 59 -0.25 -5.63 6.52
CA LEU A 59 -0.41 -4.74 7.67
C LEU A 59 -0.47 -5.63 8.92
N GLY A 60 0.41 -5.35 9.88
CA GLY A 60 0.48 -6.04 11.18
C GLY A 60 -0.58 -5.58 12.15
#